data_AF-A0A3B9MBE9-F1
#
_entry.id   AF-A0A3B9MBE9-F1
#
_cell.length_a   1.000
_cell.length_b   1.000
_cell.length_c   1.000
_cell.angle_alpha   90.00
_cell.angle_beta   90.00
_cell.angle_gamma   90.00
#
_symmetry.space_group_name_H-M   'P 1'
#
loop_
_entity.id
_entity.type
_entity.pdbx_description
1 polymer ?
#
loop_
_entity_poly.entity_id
_entity_poly.type
_entity_poly.pdbx_seq_one_letter_code
_entity_poly.pdbx_strand_id
1 'polypeptide(L)' 'MSDGTEQPDPDRVLAHDFRNLLAVIVNYCELIAGETTDPEAIKADIAEIRTAAERALELTEKLRHRRGNAPDSEPAAGAS' A
#
# COMPACT_ATOMS: atom_id res chain seq x y z
N MET A 1 17.12 20.81 23.94
CA MET A 1 16.19 20.87 22.81
C MET A 1 15.94 19.43 22.40
N SER A 2 14.86 18.84 22.89
CA SER A 2 14.49 17.48 22.54
C SER A 2 13.71 17.55 21.23
N ASP A 3 14.37 17.27 20.13
CA ASP A 3 13.69 17.06 18.85
C ASP A 3 12.99 15.70 18.93
N GLY A 4 11.79 15.71 19.49
CA GLY A 4 10.87 14.59 19.44
C GLY A 4 10.33 14.50 18.02
N THR A 5 11.05 13.82 17.13
CA THR A 5 10.52 13.47 15.82
C THR A 5 9.28 12.61 16.06
N GLU A 6 8.11 13.23 15.96
CA GLU A 6 6.82 12.57 16.02
C GLU A 6 6.77 11.58 14.86
N GLN A 7 7.02 10.32 15.19
CA GLN A 7 7.10 9.26 14.20
C GLN A 7 5.73 9.17 13.52
N PRO A 8 5.65 9.35 12.19
CA PRO A 8 4.37 9.51 11.51
C PRO A 8 3.50 8.29 11.75
N ASP A 9 2.20 8.54 11.95
CA ASP A 9 1.20 7.50 12.21
C ASP A 9 1.38 6.33 11.22
N PRO A 10 1.67 5.10 11.72
CA PRO A 10 1.99 3.96 10.88
C PRO A 10 0.85 3.55 9.95
N ASP A 11 -0.40 3.91 10.25
CA ASP A 11 -1.54 3.67 9.36
C ASP A 11 -1.65 4.73 8.27
N ARG A 12 -1.27 5.99 8.58
CA ARG A 12 -1.16 7.06 7.58
C ARG A 12 -0.04 6.79 6.56
N VAL A 13 1.10 6.27 7.02
CA VAL A 13 2.22 5.87 6.14
C VAL A 13 1.77 4.76 5.19
N LEU A 14 1.12 3.70 5.71
CA LEU A 14 0.61 2.63 4.84
C LEU A 14 -0.44 3.09 3.83
N ALA A 15 -1.36 3.96 4.25
CA ALA A 15 -2.39 4.51 3.37
C ALA A 15 -1.80 5.42 2.28
N HIS A 16 -0.67 6.07 2.56
CA HIS A 16 0.09 6.83 1.58
C HIS A 16 0.78 5.89 0.58
N ASP A 17 1.48 4.86 1.05
CA ASP A 17 2.21 3.91 0.19
C ASP A 17 1.28 3.15 -0.76
N PHE A 18 0.10 2.74 -0.25
CA PHE A 18 -0.92 2.11 -1.07
C PHE A 18 -1.45 3.05 -2.16
N ARG A 19 -1.73 4.32 -1.83
CA ARG A 19 -2.17 5.33 -2.81
C ARG A 19 -1.10 5.60 -3.87
N ASN A 20 0.17 5.60 -3.48
CA ASN A 20 1.29 5.78 -4.40
C ASN A 20 1.34 4.66 -5.46
N LEU A 21 1.17 3.40 -5.05
CA LEU A 21 1.13 2.27 -5.99
C LEU A 21 -0.06 2.32 -6.95
N LEU A 22 -1.24 2.73 -6.46
CA LEU A 22 -2.41 2.95 -7.32
C LEU A 22 -2.16 4.02 -8.38
N ALA A 23 -1.50 5.13 -8.01
CA ALA A 23 -1.15 6.19 -8.95
C ALA A 23 -0.22 5.67 -10.07
N VAL A 24 0.78 4.85 -9.72
CA VAL A 24 1.68 4.21 -10.69
C VAL A 24 0.91 3.32 -11.66
N ILE A 25 0.00 2.47 -11.16
CA ILE A 25 -0.84 1.59 -11.98
C ILE A 25 -1.68 2.40 -12.97
N VAL A 26 -2.35 3.46 -12.49
CA VAL A 26 -3.20 4.31 -13.35
C VAL A 26 -2.36 5.00 -14.43
N ASN A 27 -1.19 5.53 -14.08
CA ASN A 27 -0.32 6.22 -15.04
C ASN A 27 0.13 5.30 -16.20
N TYR A 28 0.54 4.07 -15.90
CA TYR A 28 0.93 3.12 -16.95
C TYR A 28 -0.26 2.66 -17.81
N CYS A 29 -1.45 2.52 -17.22
CA CYS A 29 -2.68 2.26 -17.99
C CYS A 29 -2.98 3.41 -18.98
N GLU A 30 -2.77 4.66 -18.56
CA GLU A 30 -2.94 5.85 -19.40
C GLU A 30 -1.89 5.91 -20.53
N LEU A 31 -0.62 5.56 -20.26
CA LEU A 31 0.44 5.49 -21.27
C LEU A 31 0.11 4.46 -22.36
N ILE A 32 -0.29 3.25 -21.97
CA ILE A 32 -0.70 2.20 -22.90
C ILE A 32 -1.92 2.65 -23.72
N ALA A 33 -2.90 3.30 -23.09
CA ALA A 33 -4.11 3.76 -23.77
C ALA A 33 -3.85 4.91 -24.76
N GLY A 34 -2.81 5.72 -24.51
CA GLY A 34 -2.50 6.93 -25.29
C GLY A 34 -1.76 6.67 -26.61
N GLU A 35 -0.82 5.72 -26.66
CA GLU A 35 0.06 5.55 -27.82
C GLU A 35 0.44 4.08 -28.05
N THR A 36 -0.44 3.31 -28.71
CA THR A 36 -0.21 1.88 -28.97
C THR A 36 0.14 1.63 -30.43
N THR A 37 1.45 1.66 -30.76
CA THR A 37 2.00 1.03 -31.99
C THR A 37 3.24 0.18 -31.77
N ASP A 38 3.87 0.23 -30.59
CA ASP A 38 5.02 -0.60 -30.22
C ASP A 38 4.65 -1.70 -29.20
N PRO A 39 4.57 -2.98 -29.63
CA PRO A 39 4.25 -4.10 -28.75
C PRO A 39 5.23 -4.32 -27.58
N GLU A 40 6.51 -3.97 -27.74
CA GLU A 40 7.50 -4.19 -26.68
C GLU A 40 7.39 -3.12 -25.59
N ALA A 41 7.14 -1.86 -25.97
CA ALA A 41 6.83 -0.79 -25.01
C ALA A 41 5.60 -1.12 -24.16
N ILE A 42 4.53 -1.63 -24.79
CA ILE A 42 3.29 -2.04 -24.10
C ILE A 42 3.56 -3.17 -23.10
N LYS A 43 4.36 -4.17 -23.48
CA LYS A 43 4.73 -5.26 -22.57
C LYS A 43 5.51 -4.75 -21.36
N ALA A 44 6.40 -3.77 -21.55
CA ALA A 44 7.16 -3.15 -20.46
C ALA A 44 6.24 -2.41 -19.49
N ASP A 45 5.33 -1.58 -20.00
CA ASP A 45 4.36 -0.85 -19.16
C ASP A 45 3.42 -1.80 -18.40
N ILE A 46 2.96 -2.88 -19.05
CA ILE A 46 2.15 -3.93 -18.39
C ILE A 46 2.95 -4.63 -17.27
N ALA A 47 4.24 -4.86 -17.46
CA ALA A 47 5.09 -5.45 -16.43
C ALA A 47 5.20 -4.55 -15.20
N GLU A 48 5.37 -3.24 -15.40
CA GLU A 48 5.40 -2.26 -14.31
C GLU A 48 4.06 -2.16 -13.57
N ILE A 49 2.93 -2.18 -14.29
CA ILE A 49 1.59 -2.27 -13.70
C ILE A 49 1.49 -3.50 -12.80
N ARG A 50 1.91 -4.67 -13.29
CA ARG A 50 1.86 -5.93 -12.56
C ARG A 50 2.69 -5.85 -11.27
N THR A 51 3.92 -5.33 -11.35
CA THR A 51 4.79 -5.16 -10.18
C THR A 51 4.19 -4.20 -9.15
N ALA A 52 3.62 -3.07 -9.57
CA ALA A 52 2.95 -2.14 -8.66
C ALA A 52 1.72 -2.78 -7.99
N ALA A 53 0.93 -3.56 -8.73
CA ALA A 53 -0.24 -4.28 -8.21
C ALA A 53 0.14 -5.37 -7.20
N GLU A 54 1.19 -6.15 -7.45
CA GLU A 54 1.70 -7.16 -6.52
C GLU A 54 2.11 -6.53 -5.18
N ARG A 55 2.84 -5.41 -5.22
CA ARG A 55 3.20 -4.66 -4.00
C ARG A 55 1.99 -4.14 -3.25
N ALA A 56 0.97 -3.68 -3.97
CA ALA A 56 -0.26 -3.17 -3.35
C ALA A 56 -1.01 -4.31 -2.64
N LEU A 57 -1.07 -5.49 -3.25
CA LEU A 57 -1.66 -6.70 -2.65
C LEU A 57 -0.96 -7.11 -1.36
N GLU A 58 0.38 -7.13 -1.35
CA GLU A 58 1.18 -7.42 -0.15
C GLU A 58 0.90 -6.43 0.99
N LEU A 59 0.72 -5.13 0.68
CA LEU A 59 0.39 -4.11 1.69
C LEU A 59 -1.00 -4.34 2.28
N THR A 60 -1.99 -4.69 1.47
CA THR A 60 -3.34 -5.05 1.97
C THR A 60 -3.33 -6.27 2.88
N GLU A 61 -2.50 -7.28 2.60
CA GLU A 61 -2.35 -8.45 3.47
C GLU A 61 -1.73 -8.09 4.83
N LYS A 62 -0.69 -7.24 4.82
CA LYS A 62 -0.08 -6.71 6.06
C LYS A 62 -1.08 -5.91 6.90
N LEU A 63 -1.91 -5.09 6.26
CA LEU A 63 -2.99 -4.34 6.92
C LEU A 63 -4.04 -5.27 7.56
N ARG A 64 -4.47 -6.30 6.83
CA ARG A 64 -5.42 -7.32 7.32
C ARG A 64 -4.87 -8.02 8.56
N HIS A 65 -3.61 -8.42 8.52
CA HIS A 65 -2.96 -9.12 9.63
C HIS A 65 -2.78 -8.22 10.84
N ARG A 66 -2.40 -6.94 10.64
CA ARG A 66 -2.29 -5.95 11.72
C ARG A 66 -3.62 -5.76 12.46
N ARG A 67 -4.74 -5.66 11.74
CA ARG A 67 -6.07 -5.51 12.33
C ARG A 67 -6.55 -6.76 13.06
N GLY A 68 -6.10 -7.95 12.66
CA GLY A 68 -6.41 -9.22 13.33
C GLY A 68 -5.57 -9.51 14.59
N ASN A 69 -4.52 -8.73 14.84
CA ASN A 69 -3.59 -8.92 15.95
C ASN A 69 -3.71 -7.85 17.04
N ALA A 70 -4.81 -7.09 17.06
CA ALA A 70 -5.16 -6.25 18.19
C ALA A 70 -5.41 -7.18 19.39
N PRO A 71 -4.68 -7.06 20.51
CA PRO A 71 -4.96 -7.87 21.68
C PRO A 71 -6.38 -7.55 22.12
N ASP A 72 -7.23 -8.58 22.13
CA ASP A 72 -8.45 -8.57 22.93
C ASP A 72 -8.05 -8.04 24.29
N SER A 73 -8.49 -6.82 24.61
CA SER A 73 -8.24 -6.24 25.91
C SER A 73 -8.99 -7.10 26.91
N GLU A 74 -8.25 -7.95 27.62
CA GLU A 74 -8.69 -8.61 28.85
C GLU A 74 -9.41 -7.57 29.73
N PRO A 75 -10.71 -7.74 30.03
CA PRO A 75 -11.31 -7.02 31.13
C PRO A 75 -10.76 -7.64 32.41
N ALA A 76 -9.89 -6.85 33.05
CA ALA A 76 -9.34 -6.96 34.39
C ALA A 76 -9.98 -8.03 35.28
N ALA A 77 -9.13 -8.93 35.78
CA ALA A 77 -9.36 -9.57 37.05
C ALA A 77 -9.60 -8.51 38.15
N GLY A 78 -10.71 -8.65 38.86
CA GLY A 78 -10.90 -8.12 40.21
C GLY A 78 -11.81 -6.89 40.33
N ALA A 79 -13.09 -7.11 40.65
CA ALA A 79 -13.75 -6.42 41.74
C ALA A 79 -15.06 -7.14 42.12
N SER A 80 -15.16 -7.43 43.42
CA SER A 80 -16.31 -7.90 44.22
C SER A 80 -16.54 -9.41 44.32
#